data_AF-A0A930NN15-F1
#
_entry.id   AF-A0A930NN15-F1
#
_cell.length_a   1.000
_cell.length_b   1.000
_cell.length_c   1.000
_cell.angle_alpha   90.00
_cell.angle_beta   90.00
_cell.angle_gamma   90.00
#
_symmetry.space_group_name_H-M   'P 1'
#
loop_
_entity.id
_entity.type
_entity.pdbx_description
1 polymer ?
#
loop_
_entity_poly.entity_id
_entity_poly.type
_entity_poly.pdbx_seq_one_letter_code
_entity_poly.pdbx_strand_id
1 'polypeptide(L)'
;PNTNPATVDLNFDRALYWVETGAQPTDTARNILKGEGVYMMKHLRGGVKKGAFDEAACQQKFDAWKQAKVAATEAVEKKVTDAKKAAAAQNLEAEKKVNEAIAKKVADKKAAAVAVQAEAEAAQAAEDTTSEAPAEEAPAEA
;
A
#
# COMPACT_ATOMS: atom_id res chain seq x y z
N PRO A 1 11.55 8.62 -6.47
CA PRO A 1 10.79 9.57 -5.60
C PRO A 1 9.92 8.76 -4.64
N ASN A 2 9.85 9.15 -3.37
CA ASN A 2 9.21 8.33 -2.32
C ASN A 2 7.82 8.86 -1.91
N THR A 3 7.50 10.11 -2.23
CA THR A 3 6.18 10.72 -2.04
C THR A 3 5.35 10.68 -3.33
N ASN A 4 4.03 10.59 -3.19
CA ASN A 4 3.07 10.69 -4.28
C ASN A 4 1.85 11.53 -3.82
N PRO A 5 1.65 12.77 -4.32
CA PRO A 5 2.48 13.46 -5.32
C PRO A 5 3.94 13.64 -4.90
N ALA A 6 4.85 13.71 -5.88
CA ALA A 6 6.27 13.88 -5.61
C ALA A 6 6.58 15.32 -5.19
N THR A 7 7.28 15.48 -4.07
CA THR A 7 7.73 16.78 -3.57
C THR A 7 8.90 17.30 -4.40
N VAL A 8 8.81 18.52 -4.90
CA VAL A 8 9.86 19.20 -5.67
C VAL A 8 10.14 20.55 -4.99
N ASP A 9 11.40 20.80 -4.67
CA ASP A 9 11.91 22.13 -4.31
C ASP A 9 12.84 22.60 -5.43
N LEU A 10 12.65 23.84 -5.87
CA LEU A 10 13.32 24.41 -7.04
C LEU A 10 13.40 25.93 -6.92
N ASN A 11 14.62 26.48 -7.01
CA ASN A 11 14.80 27.92 -7.21
C ASN A 11 14.34 28.29 -8.64
N PHE A 12 13.11 28.78 -8.75
CA PHE A 12 12.42 29.03 -10.02
C PHE A 12 13.17 30.02 -10.92
N ASP A 13 13.60 31.16 -10.37
CA ASP A 13 14.28 32.20 -11.14
C ASP A 13 15.65 31.78 -11.65
N ARG A 14 16.43 31.05 -10.83
CA ARG A 14 17.72 30.47 -11.28
C ARG A 14 17.52 29.39 -12.34
N ALA A 15 16.52 28.54 -12.19
CA ALA A 15 16.20 27.53 -13.20
C ALA A 15 15.78 28.19 -14.52
N LEU A 16 14.96 29.24 -14.45
CA LEU A 16 14.52 30.01 -15.62
C LEU A 16 15.68 30.72 -16.31
N TYR A 17 16.57 31.37 -15.55
CA TYR A 17 17.80 31.97 -16.08
C TYR A 17 18.62 30.97 -16.89
N TRP A 18 18.94 29.79 -16.33
CA TRP A 18 19.77 28.79 -17.02
C TRP A 18 19.13 28.26 -18.31
N VAL A 19 17.81 28.03 -18.31
CA VAL A 19 17.09 27.58 -19.52
C VAL A 19 16.95 28.73 -20.55
N GLU A 20 16.89 29.99 -20.12
CA GLU A 20 16.98 31.16 -21.02
C GLU A 20 18.38 31.31 -21.62
N THR A 21 19.47 31.04 -20.89
CA THR A 21 20.86 31.04 -21.39
C THR A 21 21.26 29.77 -22.16
N GLY A 22 20.31 28.92 -22.53
CA GLY A 22 20.55 27.78 -23.42
C GLY A 22 20.92 26.44 -22.78
N ALA A 23 20.78 26.29 -21.45
CA ALA A 23 21.02 25.00 -20.79
C ALA A 23 20.18 23.87 -21.42
N GLN A 24 20.80 22.70 -21.58
CA GLN A 24 20.17 21.49 -22.12
C GLN A 24 19.86 20.51 -20.97
N PRO A 25 18.66 20.56 -20.37
CA PRO A 25 18.28 19.59 -19.34
C PRO A 25 18.07 18.20 -19.93
N THR A 26 18.48 17.18 -19.18
CA THR A 26 18.11 15.79 -19.41
C THR A 26 16.58 15.61 -19.34
N ASP A 27 16.04 14.52 -19.88
CA ASP A 27 14.59 14.38 -20.03
C ASP A 27 13.83 14.44 -18.69
N THR A 28 14.32 13.75 -17.65
CA THR A 28 13.75 13.82 -16.29
C THR A 28 13.78 15.24 -15.73
N ALA A 29 14.89 15.97 -15.89
CA ALA A 29 15.00 17.36 -15.44
C ALA A 29 14.05 18.29 -16.23
N ARG A 30 13.94 18.09 -17.55
CA ARG A 30 13.01 18.82 -18.42
C ARG A 30 11.56 18.60 -17.99
N ASN A 31 11.19 17.38 -17.62
CA ASN A 31 9.85 17.04 -17.15
C ASN A 31 9.54 17.72 -15.80
N ILE A 32 10.48 17.77 -14.87
CA ILE A 32 10.34 18.53 -13.61
C ILE A 32 10.19 20.04 -13.90
N LEU A 33 11.07 20.63 -14.70
CA LEU A 33 11.03 22.06 -15.08
C LEU A 33 9.73 22.44 -15.82
N LYS A 34 9.18 21.52 -16.61
CA LYS A 34 7.87 21.68 -17.27
C LYS A 34 6.70 21.56 -16.28
N GLY A 35 6.82 20.68 -15.30
CA GLY A 35 5.85 20.51 -14.21
C GLY A 35 5.74 21.75 -13.32
N GLU A 36 6.89 22.33 -12.93
CA GLU A 36 6.91 23.51 -12.05
C GLU A 36 6.55 24.83 -12.74
N GLY A 37 6.71 24.89 -14.06
CA GLY A 37 6.28 26.02 -14.88
C GLY A 37 7.41 26.86 -15.48
N VAL A 38 8.68 26.49 -15.26
CA VAL A 38 9.84 27.21 -15.80
C VAL A 38 9.74 27.34 -17.34
N TYR A 39 9.37 26.26 -18.03
CA TYR A 39 9.12 26.29 -19.47
C TYR A 39 7.89 27.11 -19.88
N MET A 40 6.86 27.19 -19.04
CA MET A 40 5.69 28.05 -19.30
C MET A 40 6.08 29.52 -19.21
N MET A 41 6.78 29.93 -18.15
CA MET A 41 7.24 31.31 -17.98
C MET A 41 8.23 31.71 -19.09
N LYS A 42 9.14 30.82 -19.50
CA LYS A 42 10.02 31.04 -20.67
C LYS A 42 9.24 31.25 -21.96
N HIS A 43 8.16 30.50 -22.18
CA HIS A 43 7.31 30.67 -23.36
C HIS A 43 6.58 32.03 -23.32
N LEU A 44 5.98 32.38 -22.19
CA LEU A 44 5.25 33.64 -22.02
C LEU A 44 6.16 34.87 -22.15
N ARG A 45 7.34 34.87 -21.48
CA ARG A 45 8.38 35.89 -21.67
C ARG A 45 8.88 35.98 -23.11
N GLY A 46 8.91 34.87 -23.83
CA GLY A 46 9.20 34.85 -25.28
C GLY A 46 8.13 35.54 -26.13
N GLY A 47 6.87 35.56 -25.66
CA GLY A 47 5.79 36.38 -26.24
C GLY A 47 5.96 37.87 -25.94
N VAL A 48 6.29 38.22 -24.69
CA VAL A 48 6.56 39.62 -24.28
C VAL A 48 7.74 40.22 -25.06
N LYS A 49 8.88 39.50 -25.14
CA LYS A 49 10.06 39.92 -25.92
C LYS A 49 9.77 40.10 -27.42
N LYS A 50 8.66 39.57 -27.93
CA LYS A 50 8.17 39.73 -29.31
C LYS A 50 7.01 40.73 -29.46
N GLY A 51 6.61 41.41 -28.38
CA GLY A 51 5.51 42.37 -28.38
C GLY A 51 4.11 41.78 -28.51
N ALA A 52 3.93 40.46 -28.28
CA ALA A 52 2.62 39.82 -28.42
C ALA A 52 1.64 40.15 -27.28
N PHE A 53 2.15 40.52 -26.11
CA PHE A 53 1.43 41.01 -24.93
C PHE A 53 2.45 41.58 -23.92
N ASP A 54 1.97 42.25 -22.88
CA ASP A 54 2.79 42.88 -21.85
C ASP A 54 3.18 41.94 -20.68
N GLU A 55 4.04 42.42 -19.78
CA GLU A 55 4.47 41.66 -18.59
C GLU A 55 3.30 41.37 -17.62
N ALA A 56 2.30 42.25 -17.55
CA ALA A 56 1.11 42.04 -16.73
C ALA A 56 0.28 40.85 -17.22
N ALA A 57 -0.03 40.79 -18.53
CA ALA A 57 -0.74 39.65 -19.12
C ALA A 57 0.12 38.37 -19.13
N CYS A 58 1.45 38.49 -19.15
CA CYS A 58 2.37 37.35 -18.92
C CYS A 58 2.16 36.75 -17.53
N GLN A 59 2.18 37.58 -16.48
CA GLN A 59 2.02 37.11 -15.11
C GLN A 59 0.61 36.53 -14.86
N GLN A 60 -0.45 37.22 -15.31
CA GLN A 60 -1.83 36.71 -15.19
C GLN A 60 -2.02 35.33 -15.84
N LYS A 61 -1.45 35.11 -17.03
CA LYS A 61 -1.50 33.79 -17.71
C LYS A 61 -0.71 32.73 -16.94
N PHE A 62 0.43 33.09 -16.35
CA PHE A 62 1.23 32.19 -15.53
C PHE A 62 0.51 31.81 -14.24
N ASP A 63 -0.11 32.78 -13.55
CA ASP A 63 -0.84 32.56 -12.30
C ASP A 63 -2.07 31.68 -12.53
N ALA A 64 -2.87 31.96 -13.56
CA ALA A 64 -4.01 31.11 -13.96
C ALA A 64 -3.57 29.68 -14.29
N TRP A 65 -2.43 29.52 -14.97
CA TRP A 65 -1.84 28.20 -15.23
C TRP A 65 -1.38 27.50 -13.93
N LYS A 66 -0.73 28.23 -13.01
CA LYS A 66 -0.25 27.66 -11.74
C LYS A 66 -1.42 27.26 -10.85
N GLN A 67 -2.50 28.03 -10.79
CA GLN A 67 -3.74 27.66 -10.10
C GLN A 67 -4.35 26.37 -10.66
N ALA A 68 -4.48 26.27 -11.99
CA ALA A 68 -4.96 25.04 -12.65
C ALA A 68 -4.04 23.83 -12.38
N LYS A 69 -2.73 24.05 -12.21
CA LYS A 69 -1.78 23.00 -11.83
C LYS A 69 -1.90 22.57 -10.37
N VAL A 70 -2.04 23.50 -9.43
CA VAL A 70 -2.28 23.19 -8.01
C VAL A 70 -3.56 22.37 -7.87
N ALA A 71 -4.67 22.80 -8.47
CA ALA A 71 -5.94 22.07 -8.45
C ALA A 71 -5.82 20.65 -9.07
N ALA A 72 -5.06 20.49 -10.15
CA ALA A 72 -4.80 19.18 -10.74
C ALA A 72 -3.97 18.26 -9.82
N THR A 73 -2.96 18.81 -9.12
CA THR A 73 -2.14 18.05 -8.15
C THR A 73 -2.97 17.63 -6.94
N GLU A 74 -3.78 18.52 -6.36
CA GLU A 74 -4.71 18.18 -5.27
C GLU A 74 -5.71 17.09 -5.67
N ALA A 75 -6.20 17.12 -6.91
CA ALA A 75 -7.11 16.10 -7.43
C ALA A 75 -6.41 14.73 -7.58
N VAL A 76 -5.11 14.70 -7.89
CA VAL A 76 -4.30 13.47 -7.89
C VAL A 76 -4.05 12.99 -6.47
N GLU A 77 -3.71 13.88 -5.54
CA GLU A 77 -3.50 13.56 -4.13
C GLU A 77 -4.74 12.91 -3.51
N LYS A 78 -5.92 13.53 -3.66
CA LYS A 78 -7.20 12.98 -3.19
C LYS A 78 -7.42 11.55 -3.72
N LYS A 79 -7.31 11.34 -5.04
CA LYS A 79 -7.42 10.02 -5.67
C LYS A 79 -6.43 9.00 -5.10
N VAL A 80 -5.17 9.38 -4.85
CA VAL A 80 -4.15 8.51 -4.27
C VAL A 80 -4.50 8.17 -2.80
N THR A 81 -4.98 9.13 -2.02
CA THR A 81 -5.39 8.87 -0.62
C THR A 81 -6.61 7.96 -0.54
N ASP A 82 -7.60 8.13 -1.40
CA ASP A 82 -8.82 7.32 -1.39
C ASP A 82 -8.57 5.92 -1.94
N ALA A 83 -7.73 5.76 -2.98
CA ALA A 83 -7.25 4.46 -3.43
C ALA A 83 -6.49 3.70 -2.33
N LYS A 84 -5.63 4.38 -1.55
CA LYS A 84 -4.93 3.79 -0.39
C LYS A 84 -5.90 3.33 0.70
N LYS A 85 -6.92 4.14 1.03
CA LYS A 85 -7.96 3.75 2.00
C LYS A 85 -8.76 2.54 1.52
N ALA A 86 -9.17 2.53 0.25
CA ALA A 86 -9.92 1.41 -0.34
C ALA A 86 -9.10 0.11 -0.34
N ALA A 87 -7.82 0.17 -0.74
CA ALA A 87 -6.93 -0.98 -0.69
C ALA A 87 -6.69 -1.49 0.74
N ALA A 88 -6.51 -0.58 1.72
CA ALA A 88 -6.36 -0.96 3.12
C ALA A 88 -7.63 -1.65 3.68
N ALA A 89 -8.82 -1.15 3.33
CA ALA A 89 -10.08 -1.78 3.72
C ALA A 89 -10.25 -3.18 3.10
N GLN A 90 -9.97 -3.33 1.81
CA GLN A 90 -10.03 -4.63 1.12
C GLN A 90 -9.03 -5.65 1.70
N ASN A 91 -7.80 -5.23 2.00
CA ASN A 91 -6.80 -6.10 2.63
C ASN A 91 -7.26 -6.54 4.03
N LEU A 92 -7.79 -5.62 4.84
CA LEU A 92 -8.30 -5.92 6.19
C LEU A 92 -9.49 -6.89 6.15
N GLU A 93 -10.40 -6.75 5.17
CA GLU A 93 -11.48 -7.73 4.95
C GLU A 93 -10.97 -9.11 4.49
N ALA A 94 -9.94 -9.15 3.64
CA ALA A 94 -9.32 -10.41 3.22
C ALA A 94 -8.62 -11.10 4.41
N GLU A 95 -7.86 -10.36 5.21
CA GLU A 95 -7.21 -10.83 6.44
C GLU A 95 -8.21 -11.39 7.44
N LYS A 96 -9.35 -10.71 7.66
CA LYS A 96 -10.44 -11.22 8.51
C LYS A 96 -10.97 -12.57 8.03
N LYS A 97 -11.30 -12.71 6.74
CA LYS A 97 -11.80 -13.96 6.14
C LYS A 97 -10.78 -15.10 6.26
N VAL A 98 -9.49 -14.79 6.06
CA VAL A 98 -8.39 -15.77 6.25
C VAL A 98 -8.27 -16.17 7.72
N ASN A 99 -8.31 -15.22 8.65
CA ASN A 99 -8.21 -15.49 10.08
C ASN A 99 -9.40 -16.33 10.60
N GLU A 100 -10.63 -16.02 10.19
CA GLU A 100 -11.83 -16.83 10.49
C GLU A 100 -11.72 -18.26 9.95
N ALA A 101 -11.20 -18.44 8.73
CA ALA A 101 -10.97 -19.76 8.14
C ALA A 101 -9.86 -20.54 8.86
N ILE A 102 -8.80 -19.87 9.34
CA ILE A 102 -7.75 -20.47 10.17
C ILE A 102 -8.31 -20.85 11.54
N ALA A 103 -9.09 -19.97 12.18
CA ALA A 103 -9.69 -20.20 13.50
C ALA A 103 -10.60 -21.44 13.49
N LYS A 104 -11.45 -21.60 12.47
CA LYS A 104 -12.26 -22.82 12.28
C LYS A 104 -11.38 -24.07 12.15
N LYS A 105 -10.40 -24.07 11.24
CA LYS A 105 -9.47 -25.20 11.07
C LYS A 105 -8.67 -25.54 12.33
N VAL A 106 -8.35 -24.55 13.17
CA VAL A 106 -7.68 -24.77 14.47
C VAL A 106 -8.65 -25.35 15.50
N ALA A 107 -9.91 -24.90 15.54
CA ALA A 107 -10.94 -25.48 16.39
C ALA A 107 -11.22 -26.95 16.00
N ASP A 108 -11.41 -27.23 14.71
CA ASP A 108 -11.64 -28.59 14.19
C ASP A 108 -10.48 -29.53 14.55
N LYS A 109 -9.23 -29.08 14.36
CA LYS A 109 -8.03 -29.85 14.73
C LYS A 109 -7.91 -30.08 16.23
N LYS A 110 -8.27 -29.09 17.07
CA LYS A 110 -8.26 -29.25 18.54
C LYS A 110 -9.35 -30.22 18.99
N ALA A 111 -10.55 -30.14 18.42
CA ALA A 111 -11.63 -31.07 18.72
C ALA A 111 -11.26 -32.52 18.32
N ALA A 112 -10.66 -32.71 17.14
CA ALA A 112 -10.16 -34.02 16.71
C ALA A 112 -9.05 -34.56 17.63
N ALA A 113 -8.11 -33.71 18.07
CA ALA A 113 -7.06 -34.12 19.00
C ALA A 113 -7.62 -34.56 20.37
N VAL A 114 -8.62 -33.84 20.90
CA VAL A 114 -9.29 -34.21 22.16
C VAL A 114 -10.10 -35.50 22.00
N ALA A 115 -10.76 -35.72 20.87
CA ALA A 115 -11.47 -36.97 20.58
C ALA A 115 -10.51 -38.18 20.54
N VAL A 116 -9.37 -38.04 19.86
CA VAL A 116 -8.34 -39.10 19.80
C VAL A 116 -7.70 -39.36 21.17
N GLN A 117 -7.50 -38.33 22.00
CA GLN A 117 -7.05 -38.54 23.39
C GLN A 117 -8.11 -39.27 24.23
N ALA A 118 -9.39 -38.91 24.10
CA ALA A 118 -10.47 -39.57 24.82
C ALA A 118 -10.66 -41.04 24.38
N GLU A 119 -10.52 -41.36 23.09
CA GLU A 119 -10.50 -42.75 22.60
C GLU A 119 -9.27 -43.52 23.11
N ALA A 120 -8.10 -42.88 23.22
CA ALA A 120 -6.90 -43.50 23.77
C ALA A 120 -7.01 -43.77 25.28
N GLU A 121 -7.55 -42.84 26.06
CA GLU A 121 -7.83 -43.04 27.49
C GLU A 121 -8.92 -44.09 27.72
N ALA A 122 -9.97 -44.12 26.88
CA ALA A 122 -11.00 -45.15 26.95
C ALA A 122 -10.47 -46.55 26.57
N ALA A 123 -9.55 -46.64 25.60
CA ALA A 123 -8.87 -47.89 25.26
C ALA A 123 -7.97 -48.39 26.41
N GLN A 124 -7.21 -47.50 27.05
CA GLN A 124 -6.41 -47.85 28.23
C GLN A 124 -7.27 -48.30 29.41
N ALA A 125 -8.39 -47.62 29.68
CA ALA A 125 -9.32 -48.02 30.74
C ALA A 125 -10.01 -49.38 30.47
N ALA A 126 -10.22 -49.73 29.20
CA ALA A 126 -10.72 -51.05 28.80
C ALA A 126 -9.65 -52.15 28.92
N GLU A 127 -8.37 -51.81 28.71
CA GLU A 127 -7.24 -52.72 28.88
C GLU A 127 -6.96 -53.00 30.37
N ASP A 128 -7.14 -52.00 31.25
CA ASP A 128 -7.07 -52.16 32.71
C ASP A 128 -8.20 -53.07 33.23
N THR A 129 -9.44 -52.89 32.74
CA THR A 129 -10.60 -53.72 33.17
C THR A 129 -10.59 -55.15 32.63
N THR A 130 -9.80 -55.50 31.61
CA THR A 130 -9.59 -56.91 31.22
C THR A 130 -8.47 -57.61 32.00
N SER A 131 -7.76 -56.90 32.90
CA SER A 131 -6.70 -57.49 33.74
C SER A 131 -7.17 -57.97 35.12
N GLU A 132 -8.44 -57.76 35.51
CA GLU A 132 -9.01 -58.26 36.78
C GLU A 132 -10.08 -59.36 36.56
N ALA A 133 -9.70 -60.41 35.83
CA ALA A 133 -10.38 -61.70 35.85
C ALA A 133 -9.42 -62.75 36.44
N PRO A 134 -9.60 -63.19 37.71
CA PRO A 134 -8.62 -64.05 38.38
C PRO A 134 -8.49 -65.45 37.76
N ALA A 135 -7.31 -65.73 37.20
CA ALA A 135 -6.66 -67.04 37.23
C ALA A 135 -5.44 -66.90 38.16
N GLU A 136 -4.99 -67.87 38.96
CA GLU A 136 -5.04 -69.33 38.88
C GLU A 136 -4.86 -69.86 40.33
N GLU A 137 -5.47 -70.95 40.80
CA GLU A 137 -4.84 -72.29 40.84
C GLU A 137 -5.83 -73.40 41.28
N ALA A 138 -5.89 -74.47 40.48
CA ALA A 138 -6.23 -75.86 40.84
C ALA A 138 -5.95 -76.75 39.59
N PRO A 139 -5.69 -78.08 39.68
CA PRO A 139 -5.72 -78.99 40.84
C PRO A 139 -4.31 -79.65 41.06
N ALA A 140 -4.05 -80.84 41.63
CA ALA A 140 -4.83 -81.95 42.23
C ALA A 140 -3.92 -82.77 43.18
N GLU A 141 -4.49 -83.56 44.10
CA GLU A 141 -3.90 -84.85 44.50
C GLU A 141 -4.97 -85.87 44.94
N ALA A 142 -4.75 -87.14 44.56
CA ALA A 142 -5.39 -88.41 44.97
C ALA A 142 -6.93 -88.52 45.02
#